data_AF-A0A924UH13-F1
#
_entry.id   AF-A0A924UH13-F1
#
_cell.length_a   1.000
_cell.length_b   1.000
_cell.length_c   1.000
_cell.angle_alpha   90.00
_cell.angle_beta   90.00
_cell.angle_gamma   90.00
#
_symmetry.space_group_name_H-M   'P 1'
#
loop_
_entity.id
_entity.type
_entity.pdbx_description
1 polymer ?
#
loop_
_entity_poly.entity_id
_entity_poly.type
_entity_poly.pdbx_seq_one_letter_code
_entity_poly.pdbx_strand_id
1 'polypeptide(L)'
;MKKSIIKNSMKTVIAALALCLTAACAPKAQTVDQVTADSSNSQIIGGVDSSADFQRENGIVGLLMVFVNAKGEQSGAICTGSLIKPNVVLTAAHCLTIPAEKKLVAALIVFNNNLEVALKELNEGNRSHIRIANKALQHESYMKKGEDSQNDVGLLRFAGDLPDGFKLAKRLDVAAAKTQIIKGVSMTLSGFGVSKYELTPDEKGKLTKPTGSGDGILRQVDNIKLLEMSEHELALDQSKGAGACHGDSGGPAYITVTNGATKTTYLVGVTSRGEGLCDKWVIYSNVVSYSQWIDTTVEKLVAAQ
;
A
#
# COMPACT_ATOMS: atom_id res chain seq x y z
N MET A 1 -21.82 -82.42 21.15
CA MET A 1 -23.24 -82.00 21.30
C MET A 1 -23.33 -80.56 20.79
N LYS A 2 -23.64 -80.37 19.50
CA LYS A 2 -24.96 -80.06 18.91
C LYS A 2 -25.42 -78.59 19.09
N LYS A 3 -25.39 -77.86 17.95
CA LYS A 3 -26.35 -76.85 17.40
C LYS A 3 -26.49 -75.52 18.17
N SER A 4 -26.24 -74.34 17.59
CA SER A 4 -26.89 -73.65 16.44
C SER A 4 -28.33 -73.18 16.75
N ILE A 5 -28.75 -72.11 16.03
CA ILE A 5 -30.14 -71.69 15.69
C ILE A 5 -30.70 -70.58 16.62
N ILE A 6 -30.85 -69.28 16.26
CA ILE A 6 -31.59 -68.57 15.18
C ILE A 6 -32.76 -67.73 15.79
N LYS A 7 -33.08 -66.61 15.12
CA LYS A 7 -34.39 -65.90 14.98
C LYS A 7 -34.75 -64.77 15.96
N ASN A 8 -34.61 -63.55 15.45
CA ASN A 8 -35.69 -62.66 14.99
C ASN A 8 -37.11 -62.92 15.54
N SER A 9 -37.74 -61.91 16.16
CA SER A 9 -39.18 -61.58 16.00
C SER A 9 -39.56 -60.25 16.68
N MET A 10 -39.66 -59.21 15.86
CA MET A 10 -40.88 -58.42 15.64
C MET A 10 -41.94 -58.41 16.77
N LYS A 11 -42.10 -57.26 17.45
CA LYS A 11 -43.41 -56.77 17.87
C LYS A 11 -43.56 -55.29 17.53
N THR A 12 -44.34 -55.09 16.49
CA THR A 12 -45.01 -53.88 16.05
C THR A 12 -45.89 -53.32 17.17
N VAL A 13 -45.75 -52.02 17.46
CA VAL A 13 -46.86 -51.19 17.95
C VAL A 13 -46.97 -50.03 16.98
N ILE A 14 -48.00 -50.11 16.14
CA ILE A 14 -48.47 -49.02 15.29
C ILE A 14 -49.40 -48.18 16.16
N ALA A 15 -49.03 -46.93 16.41
CA ALA A 15 -49.98 -45.89 16.75
C ALA A 15 -49.67 -44.70 15.83
N ALA A 16 -50.63 -44.40 14.98
CA ALA A 16 -50.56 -43.42 13.91
C ALA A 16 -51.03 -42.04 14.39
N LEU A 17 -50.64 -41.03 13.59
CA LEU A 17 -51.13 -39.66 13.53
C LEU A 17 -50.68 -38.69 14.65
N ALA A 18 -49.64 -37.91 14.33
CA ALA A 18 -49.82 -36.47 14.16
C ALA A 18 -48.74 -35.95 13.20
N LEU A 19 -49.19 -35.61 12.00
CA LEU A 19 -48.39 -35.01 10.93
C LEU A 19 -48.11 -33.55 11.31
N CYS A 20 -47.04 -33.30 12.08
CA CYS A 20 -46.43 -31.99 12.16
C CYS A 20 -45.17 -32.03 11.32
N LEU A 21 -45.28 -31.56 10.09
CA LEU A 21 -44.16 -31.12 9.26
C LEU A 21 -43.40 -30.04 10.06
N THR A 22 -42.39 -30.45 10.83
CA THR A 22 -41.37 -29.53 11.28
C THR A 22 -40.58 -29.14 10.04
N ALA A 23 -40.95 -28.01 9.48
CA ALA A 23 -40.17 -27.32 8.47
C ALA A 23 -38.72 -27.27 8.97
N ALA A 24 -37.86 -28.01 8.29
CA ALA A 24 -36.43 -27.88 8.40
C ALA A 24 -36.08 -26.44 8.05
N CYS A 25 -35.81 -25.60 9.06
CA CYS A 25 -35.04 -24.38 8.87
C CYS A 25 -33.58 -24.79 8.67
N ALA A 26 -33.29 -25.41 7.51
CA ALA A 26 -31.99 -25.22 6.89
C ALA A 26 -31.94 -23.74 6.47
N PRO A 27 -30.88 -22.97 6.77
CA PRO A 27 -30.75 -21.65 6.21
C PRO A 27 -30.79 -21.79 4.69
N LYS A 28 -31.84 -21.21 4.10
CA LYS A 28 -32.04 -21.13 2.67
C LYS A 28 -30.78 -20.47 2.11
N ALA A 29 -30.02 -21.20 1.28
CA ALA A 29 -28.96 -20.60 0.49
C ALA A 29 -29.61 -19.45 -0.28
N GLN A 30 -29.32 -18.21 0.13
CA GLN A 30 -29.62 -17.05 -0.67
C GLN A 30 -28.73 -17.14 -1.90
N THR A 31 -29.33 -17.55 -3.01
CA THR A 31 -28.86 -17.15 -4.32
C THR A 31 -28.84 -15.63 -4.31
N VAL A 32 -27.66 -15.06 -4.11
CA VAL A 32 -27.42 -13.65 -4.37
C VAL A 32 -27.51 -13.52 -5.88
N ASP A 33 -28.64 -12.97 -6.33
CA ASP A 33 -28.84 -12.58 -7.70
C ASP A 33 -27.67 -11.71 -8.15
N GLN A 34 -27.27 -11.94 -9.40
CA GLN A 34 -26.25 -11.22 -10.14
C GLN A 34 -26.49 -9.71 -10.02
N VAL A 35 -25.75 -9.06 -9.11
CA VAL A 35 -25.60 -7.61 -9.14
C VAL A 35 -24.69 -7.33 -10.32
N THR A 36 -25.28 -6.81 -11.39
CA THR A 36 -24.59 -6.25 -12.54
C THR A 36 -23.53 -5.27 -12.04
N ALA A 37 -22.27 -5.52 -12.41
CA ALA A 37 -21.14 -4.68 -12.09
C ALA A 37 -21.33 -3.29 -12.70
N ASP A 38 -21.71 -2.32 -11.87
CA ASP A 38 -21.59 -0.91 -12.21
C ASP A 38 -20.18 -0.44 -11.89
N SER A 39 -19.48 -0.04 -12.94
CA SER A 39 -18.07 0.36 -12.95
C SER A 39 -17.92 1.77 -12.39
N SER A 40 -17.39 1.92 -11.18
CA SER A 40 -16.55 3.06 -10.75
C SER A 40 -16.43 3.07 -9.23
N ASN A 41 -15.29 2.63 -8.67
CA ASN A 41 -14.95 2.82 -7.25
C ASN A 41 -13.47 2.45 -7.01
N SER A 42 -12.61 3.42 -6.64
CA SER A 42 -11.15 3.31 -6.72
C SER A 42 -10.36 3.89 -5.53
N GLN A 43 -9.26 3.20 -5.16
CA GLN A 43 -8.24 3.49 -4.10
C GLN A 43 -6.99 4.22 -4.64
N ILE A 44 -6.20 4.94 -3.80
CA ILE A 44 -6.01 6.38 -4.05
C ILE A 44 -7.40 7.01 -4.21
N ILE A 45 -7.78 7.97 -3.38
CA ILE A 45 -9.16 8.50 -3.45
C ILE A 45 -9.40 8.97 -4.90
N GLY A 46 -10.46 8.49 -5.54
CA GLY A 46 -10.79 8.82 -6.93
C GLY A 46 -9.82 8.28 -8.00
N GLY A 47 -8.93 7.34 -7.70
CA GLY A 47 -7.93 6.77 -8.62
C GLY A 47 -8.47 5.69 -9.58
N VAL A 48 -7.63 4.76 -10.02
CA VAL A 48 -8.00 3.52 -10.72
C VAL A 48 -7.02 2.40 -10.36
N ASP A 49 -7.44 1.14 -10.50
CA ASP A 49 -6.52 -0.01 -10.41
C ASP A 49 -5.32 0.15 -11.34
N SER A 50 -4.11 0.12 -10.78
CA SER A 50 -2.90 0.13 -11.59
C SER A 50 -2.61 -1.27 -12.11
N SER A 51 -2.28 -1.35 -13.39
CA SER A 51 -1.88 -2.61 -14.00
C SER A 51 -0.55 -3.11 -13.43
N ALA A 52 -0.35 -4.42 -13.44
CA ALA A 52 0.93 -5.02 -13.08
C ALA A 52 2.07 -4.55 -14.02
N ASP A 53 1.76 -4.21 -15.28
CA ASP A 53 2.74 -3.61 -16.19
C ASP A 53 3.15 -2.20 -15.77
N PHE A 54 2.20 -1.35 -15.37
CA PHE A 54 2.51 -0.02 -14.86
C PHE A 54 3.34 -0.09 -13.58
N GLN A 55 2.98 -1.00 -12.67
CA GLN A 55 3.76 -1.27 -11.47
C GLN A 55 5.21 -1.64 -11.80
N ARG A 56 5.39 -2.63 -12.69
CA ARG A 56 6.70 -3.13 -13.10
C ARG A 56 7.53 -2.07 -13.81
N GLU A 57 6.95 -1.34 -14.76
CA GLU A 57 7.64 -0.30 -15.52
C GLU A 57 8.15 0.83 -14.63
N ASN A 58 7.40 1.19 -13.60
CA ASN A 58 7.72 2.30 -12.71
C ASN A 58 8.35 1.88 -11.37
N GLY A 59 8.59 0.58 -11.18
CA GLY A 59 9.26 0.03 -10.00
C GLY A 59 8.49 0.23 -8.69
N ILE A 60 7.16 0.20 -8.71
CA ILE A 60 6.35 0.48 -7.52
C ILE A 60 6.22 -0.77 -6.65
N VAL A 61 6.51 -0.65 -5.36
CA VAL A 61 6.47 -1.78 -4.41
C VAL A 61 5.62 -1.43 -3.19
N GLY A 62 4.94 -2.44 -2.65
CA GLY A 62 4.30 -2.34 -1.34
C GLY A 62 5.32 -2.59 -0.24
N LEU A 63 5.17 -1.91 0.89
CA LEU A 63 5.98 -2.10 2.08
C LEU A 63 5.07 -2.50 3.24
N LEU A 64 5.33 -3.69 3.81
CA LEU A 64 4.61 -4.17 4.99
C LEU A 64 5.57 -4.20 6.18
N MET A 65 5.33 -3.29 7.13
CA MET A 65 6.09 -3.20 8.37
C MET A 65 5.35 -3.97 9.45
N VAL A 66 5.94 -5.07 9.93
CA VAL A 66 5.35 -5.95 10.95
C VAL A 66 6.00 -5.66 12.29
N PHE A 67 5.17 -5.34 13.29
CA PHE A 67 5.60 -4.97 14.62
C PHE A 67 5.03 -5.90 15.68
N VAL A 68 5.73 -6.01 16.80
CA VAL A 68 5.25 -6.67 18.02
C VAL A 68 5.44 -5.76 19.22
N ASN A 69 4.46 -5.71 20.12
CA ASN A 69 4.58 -4.95 21.37
C ASN A 69 5.08 -5.83 22.54
N ALA A 70 5.26 -5.23 23.72
CA ALA A 70 5.73 -5.94 24.92
C ALA A 70 4.81 -7.09 25.39
N LYS A 71 3.53 -7.09 24.97
CA LYS A 71 2.55 -8.15 25.29
C LYS A 71 2.55 -9.28 24.25
N GLY A 72 3.38 -9.19 23.21
CA GLY A 72 3.39 -10.15 22.11
C GLY A 72 2.29 -9.91 21.05
N GLU A 73 1.55 -8.81 21.13
CA GLU A 73 0.51 -8.48 20.17
C GLU A 73 1.14 -7.95 18.87
N GLN A 74 0.74 -8.52 17.74
CA GLN A 74 1.24 -8.13 16.43
C GLN A 74 0.41 -6.99 15.83
N SER A 75 1.07 -6.10 15.09
CA SER A 75 0.42 -5.06 14.30
C SER A 75 1.20 -4.80 13.02
N GLY A 76 0.54 -4.27 12.00
CA GLY A 76 1.14 -3.95 10.70
C GLY A 76 0.97 -2.49 10.31
N ALA A 77 1.86 -1.97 9.47
CA ALA A 77 1.66 -0.73 8.72
C ALA A 77 1.96 -0.98 7.25
N ILE A 78 1.13 -0.40 6.37
CA ILE A 78 1.37 -0.40 4.93
C ILE A 78 1.99 0.95 4.57
N CYS A 79 3.04 0.88 3.77
CA CYS A 79 3.59 2.00 3.03
C CYS A 79 3.79 1.58 1.58
N THR A 80 4.15 2.54 0.74
CA THR A 80 4.54 2.35 -0.65
C THR A 80 6.01 2.75 -0.80
N GLY A 81 6.68 2.25 -1.83
CA GLY A 81 8.01 2.67 -2.21
C GLY A 81 8.28 2.57 -3.70
N SER A 82 9.42 3.12 -4.12
CA SER A 82 9.91 3.11 -5.49
C SER A 82 11.27 2.46 -5.58
N LEU A 83 11.43 1.48 -6.46
CA LEU A 83 12.70 0.81 -6.71
C LEU A 83 13.65 1.75 -7.48
N ILE A 84 14.76 2.16 -6.87
CA ILE A 84 15.74 3.09 -7.48
C ILE A 84 17.08 2.41 -7.84
N LYS A 85 17.34 1.23 -7.28
CA LYS A 85 18.39 0.27 -7.66
C LYS A 85 17.82 -1.15 -7.55
N PRO A 86 18.46 -2.18 -8.14
CA PRO A 86 17.91 -3.55 -8.14
C PRO A 86 17.52 -4.10 -6.76
N ASN A 87 18.16 -3.61 -5.69
CA ASN A 87 17.88 -3.99 -4.31
C ASN A 87 17.68 -2.81 -3.36
N VAL A 88 17.38 -1.60 -3.87
CA VAL A 88 17.16 -0.40 -3.03
C VAL A 88 15.83 0.26 -3.39
N VAL A 89 15.02 0.45 -2.37
CA VAL A 89 13.71 1.11 -2.42
C VAL A 89 13.80 2.48 -1.76
N LEU A 90 13.36 3.51 -2.46
CA LEU A 90 13.10 4.85 -1.93
C LEU A 90 11.69 4.90 -1.34
N THR A 91 11.55 5.45 -0.14
CA THR A 91 10.29 5.61 0.57
C THR A 91 10.38 6.79 1.55
N ALA A 92 9.38 7.00 2.39
CA ALA A 92 9.38 8.04 3.41
C ALA A 92 10.18 7.58 4.64
N ALA A 93 10.85 8.51 5.34
CA ALA A 93 11.57 8.21 6.57
C ALA A 93 10.64 7.72 7.68
N HIS A 94 9.42 8.28 7.75
CA HIS A 94 8.42 7.90 8.74
C HIS A 94 7.96 6.44 8.60
N CYS A 95 7.97 5.88 7.38
CA CYS A 95 7.69 4.47 7.14
C CYS A 95 8.74 3.55 7.78
N LEU A 96 9.97 4.05 7.96
CA LEU A 96 11.10 3.32 8.53
C LEU A 96 11.23 3.55 10.03
N THR A 97 10.41 4.42 10.61
CA THR A 97 10.47 4.78 12.03
C THR A 97 9.73 3.72 12.85
N ILE A 98 10.43 3.12 13.81
CA ILE A 98 9.87 2.13 14.72
C ILE A 98 9.23 2.86 15.91
N PRO A 99 7.94 2.64 16.22
CA PRO A 99 7.32 3.21 17.43
C PRO A 99 8.04 2.75 18.70
N ALA A 100 8.19 3.62 19.69
CA ALA A 100 9.00 3.38 20.89
C ALA A 100 8.53 2.16 21.71
N GLU A 101 7.23 1.89 21.68
CA GLU A 101 6.57 0.80 22.40
C GLU A 101 6.53 -0.53 21.61
N LYS A 102 7.12 -0.57 20.41
CA LYS A 102 7.11 -1.72 19.51
C LYS A 102 8.51 -2.13 19.06
N LYS A 103 8.63 -3.37 18.62
CA LYS A 103 9.81 -3.88 17.92
C LYS A 103 9.43 -4.25 16.49
N LEU A 104 10.30 -3.92 15.53
CA LEU A 104 10.18 -4.38 14.16
C LEU A 104 10.50 -5.88 14.10
N VAL A 105 9.56 -6.68 13.60
CA VAL A 105 9.73 -8.11 13.35
C VAL A 105 10.24 -8.33 11.94
N ALA A 106 9.61 -7.67 10.97
CA ALA A 106 9.99 -7.75 9.57
C ALA A 106 9.56 -6.49 8.82
N ALA A 107 10.35 -6.11 7.82
CA ALA A 107 9.98 -5.14 6.80
C ALA A 107 9.96 -5.88 5.46
N LEU A 108 8.77 -6.18 4.96
CA LEU A 108 8.57 -6.90 3.71
C LEU A 108 8.43 -5.93 2.55
N ILE A 109 9.12 -6.22 1.45
CA ILE A 109 8.97 -5.55 0.17
C ILE A 109 8.14 -6.47 -0.71
N VAL A 110 7.01 -5.97 -1.21
CA VAL A 110 6.02 -6.74 -1.95
C VAL A 110 5.99 -6.31 -3.41
N PHE A 111 6.30 -7.25 -4.29
CA PHE A 111 6.36 -7.12 -5.75
C PHE A 111 5.11 -7.71 -6.41
N ASN A 112 3.95 -7.27 -5.94
CA ASN A 112 2.63 -7.62 -6.47
C ASN A 112 1.73 -6.38 -6.35
N ASN A 113 0.79 -6.17 -7.28
CA ASN A 113 -0.15 -5.05 -7.22
C ASN A 113 -1.32 -5.33 -6.27
N ASN A 114 -1.38 -6.52 -5.66
CA ASN A 114 -2.29 -6.88 -4.60
C ASN A 114 -1.52 -7.54 -3.45
N LEU A 115 -1.45 -6.86 -2.30
CA LEU A 115 -0.69 -7.30 -1.13
C LEU A 115 -1.32 -8.52 -0.48
N GLU A 116 -2.65 -8.63 -0.48
CA GLU A 116 -3.35 -9.79 0.08
C GLU A 116 -3.03 -11.07 -0.70
N VAL A 117 -3.01 -10.98 -2.04
CA VAL A 117 -2.60 -12.09 -2.91
C VAL A 117 -1.17 -12.51 -2.60
N ALA A 118 -0.23 -11.57 -2.52
CA ALA A 118 1.15 -11.89 -2.20
C ALA A 118 1.34 -12.52 -0.82
N LEU A 119 0.57 -12.08 0.19
CA LEU A 119 0.60 -12.65 1.53
C LEU A 119 -0.01 -14.05 1.58
N LYS A 120 -1.09 -14.29 0.82
CA LYS A 120 -1.69 -15.62 0.67
C LYS A 120 -0.68 -16.60 0.04
N GLU A 121 -0.05 -16.20 -1.05
CA GLU A 121 0.98 -17.02 -1.71
C GLU A 121 2.20 -17.27 -0.81
N LEU A 122 2.60 -16.28 0.00
CA LEU A 122 3.65 -16.45 1.00
C LEU A 122 3.30 -17.56 2.02
N ASN A 123 2.05 -17.60 2.50
CA ASN A 123 1.57 -18.64 3.41
C ASN A 123 1.52 -20.03 2.75
N GLU A 124 1.32 -20.08 1.44
CA GLU A 124 1.41 -21.30 0.63
C GLU A 124 2.87 -21.69 0.30
N GLY A 125 3.85 -20.90 0.77
CA GLY A 125 5.28 -21.16 0.62
C GLY A 125 5.93 -20.48 -0.59
N ASN A 126 5.16 -19.80 -1.43
CA ASN A 126 5.68 -19.06 -2.58
C ASN A 126 6.23 -17.69 -2.15
N ARG A 127 7.52 -17.48 -2.37
CA ARG A 127 8.23 -16.24 -1.99
C ARG A 127 8.60 -15.37 -3.19
N SER A 128 8.11 -15.69 -4.40
CA SER A 128 8.47 -14.97 -5.64
C SER A 128 8.27 -13.46 -5.51
N HIS A 129 7.16 -13.04 -4.89
CA HIS A 129 6.76 -11.65 -4.74
C HIS A 129 7.29 -10.94 -3.48
N ILE A 130 8.04 -11.63 -2.62
CA ILE A 130 8.43 -11.08 -1.31
C ILE A 130 9.94 -10.99 -1.19
N ARG A 131 10.43 -9.85 -0.70
CA ARG A 131 11.79 -9.68 -0.21
C ARG A 131 11.75 -9.13 1.21
N ILE A 132 12.80 -9.39 1.98
CA ILE A 132 12.92 -8.89 3.36
C ILE A 132 14.02 -7.83 3.39
N ALA A 133 13.71 -6.66 3.95
CA ALA A 133 14.69 -5.62 4.14
C ALA A 133 15.75 -6.08 5.15
N ASN A 134 17.02 -5.80 4.86
CA ASN A 134 18.14 -6.08 5.75
C ASN A 134 18.85 -4.81 6.24
N LYS A 135 18.55 -3.65 5.64
CA LYS A 135 19.10 -2.36 6.06
C LYS A 135 18.13 -1.24 5.71
N ALA A 136 18.03 -0.24 6.58
CA ALA A 136 17.21 0.95 6.41
C ALA A 136 18.03 2.17 6.82
N LEU A 137 18.00 3.23 6.03
CA LEU A 137 18.60 4.52 6.38
C LEU A 137 17.56 5.62 6.14
N GLN A 138 17.32 6.43 7.17
CA GLN A 138 16.50 7.64 7.08
C GLN A 138 17.42 8.84 6.86
N HIS A 139 16.88 9.92 6.29
CA HIS A 139 17.61 11.18 6.25
C HIS A 139 17.99 11.61 7.67
N GLU A 140 19.25 12.00 7.87
CA GLU A 140 19.83 12.23 9.20
C GLU A 140 19.14 13.37 9.96
N SER A 141 18.61 14.35 9.22
CA SER A 141 17.82 15.47 9.75
C SER A 141 16.31 15.23 9.82
N TYR A 142 15.82 14.01 9.57
CA TYR A 142 14.40 13.69 9.72
C TYR A 142 14.01 13.71 11.20
N MET A 143 13.00 14.52 11.52
CA MET A 143 12.40 14.58 12.85
C MET A 143 10.88 14.56 12.70
N LYS A 144 10.21 13.57 13.30
CA LYS A 144 8.76 13.48 13.29
C LYS A 144 8.16 14.59 14.17
N LYS A 145 7.65 15.64 13.53
CA LYS A 145 7.07 16.84 14.19
C LYS A 145 5.67 17.19 13.65
N GLY A 146 4.87 16.18 13.28
CA GLY A 146 3.53 16.43 12.73
C GLY A 146 3.61 17.18 11.40
N GLU A 147 2.93 18.33 11.29
CA GLU A 147 2.90 19.17 10.10
C GLU A 147 4.25 19.84 9.77
N ASP A 148 5.15 19.95 10.75
CA ASP A 148 6.51 20.51 10.60
C ASP A 148 7.56 19.44 10.25
N SER A 149 7.14 18.21 9.95
CA SER A 149 8.07 17.13 9.59
C SER A 149 8.72 17.45 8.24
N GLN A 150 10.02 17.70 8.24
CA GLN A 150 10.84 17.88 7.04
C GLN A 150 11.80 16.70 6.86
N ASN A 151 12.43 16.61 5.68
CA ASN A 151 13.38 15.56 5.36
C ASN A 151 12.80 14.14 5.45
N ASP A 152 11.51 13.99 5.15
CA ASP A 152 10.81 12.72 5.24
C ASP A 152 11.12 11.84 4.01
N VAL A 153 12.36 11.37 3.94
CA VAL A 153 12.88 10.53 2.88
C VAL A 153 13.81 9.46 3.47
N GLY A 154 13.67 8.24 2.99
CA GLY A 154 14.36 7.06 3.50
C GLY A 154 14.64 6.04 2.41
N LEU A 155 15.67 5.23 2.65
CA LEU A 155 16.07 4.14 1.76
C LEU A 155 16.03 2.81 2.50
N LEU A 156 15.48 1.79 1.85
CA LEU A 156 15.48 0.40 2.27
C LEU A 156 16.30 -0.43 1.31
N ARG A 157 17.20 -1.27 1.84
CA ARG A 157 17.88 -2.32 1.09
C ARG A 157 17.32 -3.68 1.48
N PHE A 158 17.12 -4.54 0.49
CA PHE A 158 16.69 -5.93 0.70
C PHE A 158 17.71 -6.95 0.20
N ALA A 159 17.59 -8.18 0.69
CA ALA A 159 18.35 -9.33 0.21
C ALA A 159 17.55 -10.10 -0.86
N GLY A 160 18.26 -10.70 -1.81
CA GLY A 160 17.68 -11.46 -2.93
C GLY A 160 17.60 -10.65 -4.22
N ASP A 161 17.27 -11.33 -5.30
CA ASP A 161 17.26 -10.76 -6.65
C ASP A 161 16.02 -9.92 -6.91
N LEU A 162 16.12 -8.99 -7.86
CA LEU A 162 14.98 -8.24 -8.37
C LEU A 162 14.02 -9.19 -9.11
N PRO A 163 12.73 -9.28 -8.75
CA PRO A 163 11.77 -10.08 -9.51
C PRO A 163 11.67 -9.67 -10.99
N ASP A 164 11.45 -10.66 -11.85
CA ASP A 164 11.43 -10.47 -13.30
C ASP A 164 10.43 -9.39 -13.75
N GLY A 165 10.87 -8.61 -14.74
CA GLY A 165 10.08 -7.57 -15.38
C GLY A 165 10.00 -6.25 -14.59
N PHE A 166 10.39 -6.20 -13.32
CA PHE A 166 10.48 -4.94 -12.60
C PHE A 166 11.65 -4.08 -13.14
N LYS A 167 11.36 -2.80 -13.36
CA LYS A 167 12.32 -1.79 -13.77
C LYS A 167 12.54 -0.78 -12.64
N LEU A 168 13.62 -0.01 -12.77
CA LEU A 168 13.94 1.05 -11.83
C LEU A 168 13.14 2.30 -12.16
N ALA A 169 12.59 2.95 -11.14
CA ALA A 169 11.99 4.26 -11.25
C ALA A 169 13.03 5.27 -11.78
N LYS A 170 12.68 5.95 -12.87
CA LYS A 170 13.53 6.98 -13.47
C LYS A 170 13.41 8.25 -12.64
N ARG A 171 14.52 8.78 -12.13
CA ARG A 171 14.54 10.11 -11.49
C ARG A 171 14.81 11.19 -12.52
N LEU A 172 14.16 12.34 -12.34
CA LEU A 172 14.41 13.49 -13.19
C LEU A 172 15.76 14.14 -12.83
N ASP A 173 16.50 14.57 -13.85
CA ASP A 173 17.72 15.36 -13.65
C ASP A 173 17.42 16.72 -12.99
N VAL A 174 18.34 17.19 -12.14
CA VAL A 174 18.20 18.43 -11.37
C VAL A 174 18.08 19.66 -12.27
N ALA A 175 18.81 19.73 -13.39
CA ALA A 175 18.71 20.84 -14.32
C ALA A 175 17.37 20.82 -15.07
N ALA A 176 16.92 19.64 -15.52
CA ALA A 176 15.63 19.48 -16.18
C ALA A 176 14.46 19.88 -15.26
N ALA A 177 14.53 19.48 -13.98
CA ALA A 177 13.49 19.74 -12.98
C ALA A 177 13.11 21.24 -12.84
N LYS A 178 14.08 22.14 -12.98
CA LYS A 178 13.86 23.60 -12.90
C LYS A 178 12.82 24.12 -13.88
N THR A 179 12.62 23.42 -15.00
CA THR A 179 11.66 23.80 -16.05
C THR A 179 10.43 22.91 -16.10
N GLN A 180 10.52 21.69 -15.56
CA GLN A 180 9.46 20.68 -15.66
C GLN A 180 8.58 20.60 -14.40
N ILE A 181 9.13 20.90 -13.22
CA ILE A 181 8.41 20.90 -11.95
C ILE A 181 8.03 22.34 -11.61
N ILE A 182 6.93 22.80 -12.20
CA ILE A 182 6.41 24.17 -12.03
C ILE A 182 4.98 24.14 -11.51
N LYS A 183 4.58 25.19 -10.79
CA LYS A 183 3.22 25.35 -10.26
C LYS A 183 2.17 25.09 -11.36
N GLY A 184 1.18 24.26 -11.06
CA GLY A 184 0.10 23.87 -11.97
C GLY A 184 0.40 22.68 -12.89
N VAL A 185 1.62 22.14 -12.88
CA VAL A 185 1.93 20.89 -13.60
C VAL A 185 1.04 19.75 -13.09
N SER A 186 0.56 18.90 -14.01
CA SER A 186 -0.16 17.69 -13.66
C SER A 186 0.81 16.60 -13.22
N MET A 187 0.48 15.93 -12.14
CA MET A 187 1.23 14.81 -11.58
C MET A 187 0.35 13.58 -11.50
N THR A 188 1.00 12.41 -11.58
CA THR A 188 0.40 11.10 -11.34
C THR A 188 0.87 10.61 -9.99
N LEU A 189 -0.04 10.20 -9.11
CA LEU A 189 0.29 9.59 -7.81
C LEU A 189 0.02 8.10 -7.86
N SER A 190 0.73 7.31 -7.07
CA SER A 190 0.41 5.89 -6.92
C SER A 190 0.70 5.35 -5.52
N GLY A 191 -0.07 4.36 -5.09
CA GLY A 191 0.12 3.72 -3.79
C GLY A 191 -0.89 2.63 -3.46
N PHE A 192 -0.69 1.99 -2.30
CA PHE A 192 -1.48 0.88 -1.76
C PHE A 192 -2.38 1.31 -0.57
N GLY A 193 -2.67 2.61 -0.48
CA GLY A 193 -3.48 3.21 0.57
C GLY A 193 -4.98 3.11 0.31
N VAL A 194 -5.75 3.56 1.30
CA VAL A 194 -7.23 3.46 1.26
C VAL A 194 -7.89 4.24 0.09
N SER A 195 -9.01 3.73 -0.46
CA SER A 195 -9.88 4.46 -1.43
C SER A 195 -10.95 5.29 -0.81
N LYS A 196 -11.48 4.69 0.23
CA LYS A 196 -12.83 4.87 0.67
C LYS A 196 -12.75 4.62 2.13
N TYR A 197 -13.35 5.55 2.82
CA TYR A 197 -13.59 5.47 4.23
C TYR A 197 -14.94 6.13 4.44
N GLU A 198 -15.71 5.55 5.33
CA GLU A 198 -16.85 6.25 5.89
C GLU A 198 -16.33 7.17 6.98
N LEU A 199 -16.86 8.39 7.11
CA LEU A 199 -16.47 9.27 8.21
C LEU A 199 -17.30 8.92 9.45
N THR A 200 -16.63 8.77 10.58
CA THR A 200 -17.23 8.52 11.89
C THR A 200 -16.96 9.70 12.83
N PRO A 201 -17.96 10.22 13.55
CA PRO A 201 -17.72 11.22 14.59
C PRO A 201 -16.85 10.63 15.71
N ASP A 202 -15.85 11.38 16.18
CA ASP A 202 -15.15 11.08 17.43
C ASP A 202 -16.03 11.42 18.66
N GLU A 203 -15.51 11.17 19.86
CA GLU A 203 -16.20 11.46 21.14
C GLU A 203 -16.58 12.95 21.30
N LYS A 204 -15.97 13.84 20.52
CA LYS A 204 -16.23 15.30 20.52
C LYS A 204 -17.09 15.73 19.32
N GLY A 205 -17.61 14.80 18.54
CA GLY A 205 -18.43 15.06 17.35
C GLY A 205 -17.64 15.52 16.12
N LYS A 206 -16.30 15.53 16.16
CA LYS A 206 -15.48 15.84 14.98
C LYS A 206 -15.44 14.62 14.09
N LEU A 207 -15.71 14.80 12.79
CA LEU A 207 -15.58 13.70 11.83
C LEU A 207 -14.12 13.23 11.76
N THR A 208 -13.94 11.94 11.96
CA THR A 208 -12.67 11.21 11.90
C THR A 208 -12.83 10.00 10.99
N LYS A 209 -11.72 9.43 10.53
CA LYS A 209 -11.75 8.23 9.70
C LYS A 209 -11.62 6.97 10.56
N PRO A 210 -12.23 5.85 10.13
CA PRO A 210 -11.84 4.52 10.55
C PRO A 210 -10.33 4.33 10.34
N THR A 211 -9.68 3.75 11.34
CA THR A 211 -8.25 3.43 11.31
C THR A 211 -8.00 2.29 10.32
N GLY A 212 -7.82 2.60 9.04
CA GLY A 212 -7.32 1.68 8.02
C GLY A 212 -5.83 1.91 7.76
N SER A 213 -5.04 0.84 7.68
CA SER A 213 -3.62 0.90 7.34
C SER A 213 -3.35 0.99 5.84
N GLY A 214 -4.36 0.77 5.00
CA GLY A 214 -4.32 0.71 3.53
C GLY A 214 -5.31 -0.33 3.02
N ASP A 215 -5.58 -0.37 1.72
CA ASP A 215 -6.42 -1.41 1.08
C ASP A 215 -5.59 -2.58 0.53
N GLY A 216 -4.28 -2.37 0.36
CA GLY A 216 -3.37 -3.34 -0.22
C GLY A 216 -3.50 -3.54 -1.73
N ILE A 217 -4.19 -2.66 -2.47
CA ILE A 217 -4.28 -2.74 -3.94
C ILE A 217 -3.59 -1.52 -4.53
N LEU A 218 -2.63 -1.75 -5.41
CA LEU A 218 -1.91 -0.66 -6.07
C LEU A 218 -2.85 0.08 -7.00
N ARG A 219 -2.90 1.39 -6.82
CA ARG A 219 -3.66 2.28 -7.67
C ARG A 219 -2.95 3.56 -8.02
N GLN A 220 -3.50 4.25 -9.00
CA GLN A 220 -3.00 5.53 -9.49
C GLN A 220 -4.10 6.56 -9.69
N VAL A 221 -3.75 7.83 -9.55
CA VAL A 221 -4.59 8.95 -9.99
C VAL A 221 -3.76 9.93 -10.79
N ASP A 222 -4.33 10.42 -11.88
CA ASP A 222 -3.72 11.40 -12.76
C ASP A 222 -4.28 12.81 -12.51
N ASN A 223 -3.63 13.81 -13.12
CA ASN A 223 -4.09 15.20 -13.14
C ASN A 223 -4.17 15.89 -11.76
N ILE A 224 -3.42 15.40 -10.78
CA ILE A 224 -3.22 16.10 -9.52
C ILE A 224 -2.31 17.30 -9.76
N LYS A 225 -2.71 18.48 -9.27
CA LYS A 225 -1.99 19.73 -9.56
C LYS A 225 -0.97 20.03 -8.48
N LEU A 226 0.24 20.40 -8.90
CA LEU A 226 1.23 21.01 -8.01
C LEU A 226 0.77 22.42 -7.61
N LEU A 227 0.44 22.62 -6.34
CA LEU A 227 0.02 23.90 -5.77
C LEU A 227 1.23 24.80 -5.50
N GLU A 228 2.22 24.25 -4.81
CA GLU A 228 3.42 24.95 -4.36
C GLU A 228 4.61 24.00 -4.31
N MET A 229 5.81 24.55 -4.46
CA MET A 229 7.07 23.82 -4.33
C MET A 229 8.03 24.66 -3.48
N SER A 230 8.63 24.01 -2.50
CA SER A 230 9.78 24.53 -1.76
C SER A 230 11.04 23.76 -2.16
N GLU A 231 12.17 24.10 -1.53
CA GLU A 231 13.41 23.35 -1.72
C GLU A 231 13.23 21.85 -1.41
N HIS A 232 12.43 21.51 -0.40
CA HIS A 232 12.34 20.15 0.12
C HIS A 232 11.00 19.45 -0.12
N GLU A 233 9.96 20.19 -0.52
CA GLU A 233 8.58 19.70 -0.52
C GLU A 233 7.80 20.12 -1.77
N LEU A 234 6.85 19.28 -2.15
CA LEU A 234 5.87 19.50 -3.21
C LEU A 234 4.48 19.40 -2.58
N ALA A 235 3.71 20.49 -2.63
CA ALA A 235 2.34 20.52 -2.13
C ALA A 235 1.37 20.28 -3.29
N LEU A 236 0.55 19.24 -3.20
CA LEU A 236 -0.35 18.81 -4.27
C LEU A 236 -1.82 18.96 -3.87
N ASP A 237 -2.65 19.26 -4.86
CA ASP A 237 -4.08 19.52 -4.72
C ASP A 237 -4.90 18.23 -4.61
N GLN A 238 -5.54 18.00 -3.45
CA GLN A 238 -6.52 16.91 -3.27
C GLN A 238 -7.95 17.42 -3.08
N SER A 239 -8.18 18.73 -3.24
CA SER A 239 -9.48 19.39 -3.00
C SER A 239 -10.63 18.88 -3.88
N LYS A 240 -10.29 18.16 -4.95
CA LYS A 240 -11.25 17.53 -5.88
C LYS A 240 -11.65 16.13 -5.45
N GLY A 241 -11.37 15.74 -4.20
CA GLY A 241 -11.70 14.42 -3.68
C GLY A 241 -10.86 13.32 -4.32
N ALA A 242 -9.64 13.64 -4.75
CA ALA A 242 -8.76 12.65 -5.33
C ALA A 242 -7.30 12.83 -4.89
N GLY A 243 -6.64 11.74 -4.52
CA GLY A 243 -5.24 11.77 -4.06
C GLY A 243 -4.85 10.70 -3.05
N ALA A 244 -3.65 10.84 -2.53
CA ALA A 244 -3.04 9.94 -1.57
C ALA A 244 -3.67 10.05 -0.17
N CYS A 245 -3.64 8.93 0.55
CA CYS A 245 -4.14 8.79 1.90
C CYS A 245 -3.35 7.72 2.69
N HIS A 246 -3.90 7.27 3.82
CA HIS A 246 -3.25 6.30 4.69
C HIS A 246 -2.87 5.02 3.93
N GLY A 247 -1.58 4.65 3.98
CA GLY A 247 -0.99 3.54 3.23
C GLY A 247 -0.23 3.95 1.96
N ASP A 248 -0.53 5.14 1.40
CA ASP A 248 0.20 5.69 0.24
C ASP A 248 1.52 6.38 0.64
N SER A 249 1.77 6.52 1.94
CA SER A 249 3.02 7.01 2.51
C SER A 249 4.24 6.36 1.88
N GLY A 250 5.24 7.16 1.49
CA GLY A 250 6.42 6.71 0.78
C GLY A 250 6.22 6.44 -0.72
N GLY A 251 4.98 6.51 -1.20
CA GLY A 251 4.61 6.29 -2.58
C GLY A 251 5.08 7.38 -3.54
N PRO A 252 5.15 7.08 -4.84
CA PRO A 252 5.66 8.00 -5.84
C PRO A 252 4.64 9.07 -6.27
N ALA A 253 5.17 10.28 -6.50
CA ALA A 253 4.57 11.23 -7.43
C ALA A 253 5.43 11.33 -8.70
N TYR A 254 4.76 11.35 -9.85
CA TYR A 254 5.39 11.37 -11.16
C TYR A 254 5.00 12.61 -11.98
N ILE A 255 5.91 13.05 -12.85
CA ILE A 255 5.57 13.84 -14.03
C ILE A 255 5.89 13.05 -15.29
N THR A 256 5.16 13.32 -16.38
CA THR A 256 5.45 12.76 -17.70
C THR A 256 6.03 13.84 -18.60
N VAL A 257 7.30 13.69 -18.98
CA VAL A 257 7.96 14.60 -19.93
C VAL A 257 7.86 14.01 -21.33
N THR A 258 7.41 14.81 -22.28
CA THR A 258 7.31 14.43 -23.69
C THR A 258 8.46 15.08 -24.46
N ASN A 259 9.28 14.27 -25.13
CA ASN A 259 10.33 14.73 -26.04
C ASN A 259 10.11 14.08 -27.41
N GLY A 260 9.59 14.86 -28.36
CA GLY A 260 9.12 14.34 -29.65
C GLY A 260 8.02 13.29 -29.46
N ALA A 261 8.24 12.08 -29.99
CA ALA A 261 7.32 10.95 -29.84
C ALA A 261 7.49 10.18 -28.52
N THR A 262 8.55 10.44 -27.75
CA THR A 262 8.86 9.70 -26.53
C THR A 262 8.22 10.36 -25.31
N LYS A 263 7.44 9.59 -24.56
CA LYS A 263 6.95 9.96 -23.23
C LYS A 263 7.75 9.22 -22.17
N THR A 264 8.30 9.94 -21.20
CA THR A 264 9.02 9.34 -20.07
C THR A 264 8.41 9.82 -18.77
N THR A 265 8.04 8.85 -17.93
CA THR A 265 7.57 9.08 -16.57
C THR A 265 8.78 9.19 -15.64
N TYR A 266 8.82 10.26 -14.84
CA TYR A 266 9.89 10.52 -13.88
C TYR A 266 9.35 10.64 -12.47
N LEU A 267 9.98 9.92 -11.55
CA LEU A 267 9.78 10.05 -10.11
C LEU A 267 10.33 11.38 -9.63
N VAL A 268 9.46 12.18 -9.02
CA VAL A 268 9.79 13.53 -8.54
C VAL A 268 9.36 13.79 -7.10
N GLY A 269 8.49 12.95 -6.53
CA GLY A 269 8.05 13.07 -5.14
C GLY A 269 7.95 11.73 -4.42
N VAL A 270 8.07 11.77 -3.09
CA VAL A 270 7.78 10.69 -2.15
C VAL A 270 6.69 11.15 -1.17
N THR A 271 5.55 10.45 -1.08
CA THR A 271 4.43 10.83 -0.21
C THR A 271 4.88 10.94 1.24
N SER A 272 4.75 12.11 1.86
CA SER A 272 5.17 12.33 3.25
C SER A 272 3.97 12.40 4.20
N ARG A 273 3.13 13.41 4.02
CA ARG A 273 1.98 13.68 4.90
C ARG A 273 0.86 14.35 4.13
N GLY A 274 -0.35 14.30 4.67
CA GLY A 274 -1.49 15.02 4.11
C GLY A 274 -2.41 15.48 5.22
N GLU A 275 -3.43 16.24 4.85
CA GLU A 275 -4.50 16.57 5.77
C GLU A 275 -5.22 15.30 6.24
N GLY A 276 -5.65 15.24 7.50
CA GLY A 276 -6.18 14.01 8.11
C GLY A 276 -7.40 13.40 7.39
N LEU A 277 -8.20 14.23 6.73
CA LEU A 277 -9.31 13.88 5.86
C LEU A 277 -8.89 13.55 4.43
N CYS A 278 -7.61 13.67 4.05
CA CYS A 278 -7.07 13.38 2.72
C CYS A 278 -7.82 14.08 1.56
N ASP A 279 -8.50 15.20 1.83
CA ASP A 279 -9.45 15.83 0.90
C ASP A 279 -9.08 17.27 0.53
N LYS A 280 -7.92 17.77 0.97
CA LYS A 280 -7.48 19.16 0.71
C LYS A 280 -6.12 19.20 0.03
N TRP A 281 -5.10 18.70 0.72
CA TRP A 281 -3.72 18.76 0.25
C TRP A 281 -2.92 17.55 0.73
N VAL A 282 -1.84 17.30 0.01
CA VAL A 282 -0.80 16.33 0.37
C VAL A 282 0.58 16.91 0.10
N ILE A 283 1.53 16.60 0.97
CA ILE A 283 2.93 16.96 0.83
C ILE A 283 3.74 15.73 0.43
N TYR A 284 4.55 15.91 -0.61
CA TYR A 284 5.56 14.97 -1.04
C TYR A 284 6.95 15.56 -0.78
N SER A 285 7.90 14.76 -0.31
CA SER A 285 9.31 15.12 -0.29
C SER A 285 9.83 15.26 -1.72
N ASN A 286 10.51 16.36 -2.04
CA ASN A 286 11.01 16.67 -3.38
C ASN A 286 12.24 15.81 -3.72
N VAL A 287 12.02 14.71 -4.46
CA VAL A 287 13.06 13.72 -4.79
C VAL A 287 14.25 14.34 -5.52
N VAL A 288 13.99 15.33 -6.37
CA VAL A 288 15.04 15.98 -7.15
C VAL A 288 16.01 16.70 -6.22
N SER A 289 15.51 17.46 -5.25
CA SER A 289 16.35 18.18 -4.29
C SER A 289 17.14 17.24 -3.38
N TYR A 290 16.60 16.04 -3.08
CA TYR A 290 17.32 15.02 -2.32
C TYR A 290 18.27 14.15 -3.17
N SER A 291 18.49 14.43 -4.46
CA SER A 291 19.26 13.54 -5.34
C SER A 291 20.66 13.24 -4.80
N GLN A 292 21.39 14.25 -4.31
CA GLN A 292 22.73 14.06 -3.74
C GLN A 292 22.71 13.19 -2.48
N TRP A 293 21.73 13.42 -1.59
CA TRP A 293 21.56 12.61 -0.39
C TRP A 293 21.22 11.17 -0.73
N ILE A 294 20.30 10.96 -1.70
CA ILE A 294 19.90 9.63 -2.17
C ILE A 294 21.13 8.90 -2.70
N ASP A 295 21.91 9.52 -3.58
CA ASP A 295 23.06 8.88 -4.22
C ASP A 295 24.13 8.48 -3.20
N THR A 296 24.49 9.40 -2.31
CA THR A 296 25.44 9.14 -1.22
C THR A 296 24.95 8.04 -0.28
N THR A 297 23.65 8.01 0.03
CA THR A 297 23.07 7.03 0.95
C THR A 297 22.94 5.64 0.31
N VAL A 298 22.68 5.58 -1.00
CA VAL A 298 22.75 4.32 -1.77
C VAL A 298 24.15 3.71 -1.67
N GLU A 299 25.21 4.49 -1.80
CA GLU A 299 26.59 4.01 -1.65
C GLU A 299 26.83 3.44 -0.24
N LYS A 300 26.41 4.14 0.81
CA LYS A 300 26.48 3.65 2.21
C LYS A 300 25.68 2.36 2.44
N LEU A 301 24.56 2.18 1.73
CA LEU A 301 23.74 0.96 1.83
C LEU A 301 24.41 -0.23 1.17
N VAL A 302 25.08 -0.02 0.03
CA VAL A 302 25.67 -1.09 -0.77
C VAL A 302 27.09 -1.44 -0.33
N ALA A 303 27.89 -0.48 0.13
CA ALA A 303 29.29 -0.68 0.52
C ALA A 303 29.49 -1.47 1.83
N ALA A 304 28.44 -1.62 2.65
CA ALA A 304 28.53 -2.31 3.94
C ALA A 304 28.36 -3.84 3.82
N GLN A 305 28.98 -4.46 2.80
CA GLN A 305 29.03 -5.91 2.63
C GLN A 305 30.17 -6.54 3.41
#